data_AF-A0A935YUT4-F1
#
_entry.id   AF-A0A935YUT4-F1
#
_cell.length_a   1.000
_cell.length_b   1.000
_cell.length_c   1.000
_cell.angle_alpha   90.00
_cell.angle_beta   90.00
_cell.angle_gamma   90.00
#
_symmetry.space_group_name_H-M   'P 1'
#
loop_
_entity.id
_entity.type
_entity.pdbx_description
1 polymer ?
#
loop_
_entity_poly.entity_id
_entity_poly.type
_entity_poly.pdbx_seq_one_letter_code
_entity_poly.pdbx_strand_id
1 'polypeptide(L)' 'MTWYSQSMGWIKKQQIENPSLSHDEMRKHCSKNYPFGMRHGYAYKAFLEAMRDAFGRKIAKKSKNQPDIF' A
#
# COMPACT_ATOMS: atom_id res chain seq x y z
N MET A 1 -11.81 14.45 -9.42
CA MET A 1 -11.02 13.73 -8.40
C MET A 1 -10.88 12.28 -8.80
N THR A 2 -9.67 11.71 -8.80
CA THR A 2 -9.45 10.29 -9.11
C THR A 2 -9.45 9.43 -7.85
N TRP A 3 -9.74 8.14 -7.98
CA TRP A 3 -9.65 7.17 -6.86
C TRP A 3 -8.24 7.13 -6.25
N TYR A 4 -7.21 7.36 -7.06
CA TYR A 4 -5.82 7.44 -6.62
C TYR A 4 -5.60 8.62 -5.67
N SER A 5 -6.00 9.83 -6.06
CA SER A 5 -5.83 11.03 -5.21
C SER A 5 -6.57 10.89 -3.88
N GLN A 6 -7.76 10.28 -3.89
CA GLN A 6 -8.52 9.98 -2.67
C GLN A 6 -7.80 8.96 -1.78
N SER A 7 -7.30 7.88 -2.37
CA SER A 7 -6.53 6.85 -1.65
C SER A 7 -5.26 7.42 -1.03
N MET A 8 -4.51 8.22 -1.79
CA MET A 8 -3.26 8.83 -1.36
C MET A 8 -3.48 9.86 -0.25
N GLY A 9 -4.54 10.68 -0.36
CA GLY A 9 -4.94 11.60 0.70
C GLY A 9 -5.30 10.89 1.99
N TRP A 10 -6.04 9.78 1.89
CA TRP A 10 -6.37 8.95 3.05
C TRP A 10 -5.13 8.32 3.70
N ILE A 11 -4.21 7.75 2.91
CA ILE A 11 -2.95 7.16 3.41
C ILE A 11 -2.11 8.22 4.17
N LYS A 12 -1.95 9.42 3.59
CA LYS A 12 -1.22 10.52 4.26
C LYS A 12 -1.90 10.93 5.57
N LYS A 13 -3.23 10.97 5.60
CA LYS A 13 -3.98 11.24 6.84
C LYS A 13 -3.68 10.18 7.90
N GLN A 14 -3.65 8.90 7.54
CA GLN A 14 -3.30 7.81 8.48
C GLN A 14 -1.87 7.94 9.01
N GLN A 15 -0.92 8.38 8.19
CA GLN A 15 0.46 8.65 8.61
C GLN A 15 0.56 9.77 9.66
N ILE A 16 -0.25 10.82 9.51
CA ILE A 16 -0.31 11.94 10.46
C ILE A 16 -1.03 11.53 11.75
N GLU A 17 -2.10 10.74 11.65
CA GLU A 17 -2.91 10.31 12.80
C GLU A 17 -2.23 9.21 13.62
N ASN A 18 -1.34 8.42 13.03
CA ASN A 18 -0.64 7.32 13.71
C ASN A 18 0.89 7.43 13.59
N PRO A 19 1.51 8.51 14.09
CA PRO A 19 2.95 8.75 13.91
C PRO A 19 3.82 7.72 14.66
N SER A 20 3.23 6.98 15.62
CA SER A 20 3.92 5.98 16.43
C SER A 20 4.14 4.64 15.72
N LEU A 21 3.43 4.37 14.62
CA LEU A 21 3.55 3.11 13.90
C LEU A 21 4.79 3.10 13.01
N SER A 22 5.52 1.99 13.02
CA SER A 22 6.60 1.78 12.06
C SER A 22 6.05 1.71 10.62
N HIS A 23 6.90 1.97 9.64
CA HIS A 23 6.52 1.98 8.22
C HIS A 23 5.84 0.67 7.76
N ASP A 24 6.31 -0.49 8.22
CA ASP A 24 5.69 -1.79 7.92
C ASP A 24 4.34 -1.99 8.64
N GLU A 25 4.19 -1.45 9.85
CA GLU A 25 2.95 -1.51 10.62
C GLU A 25 1.89 -0.56 10.05
N MET A 26 2.29 0.65 9.67
CA MET A 26 1.44 1.62 8.99
C MET A 26 0.90 1.04 7.68
N ARG A 27 1.74 0.35 6.91
CA ARG A 27 1.29 -0.35 5.70
C ARG A 27 0.24 -1.42 6.01
N LYS A 28 0.45 -2.25 7.03
CA LYS A 28 -0.52 -3.27 7.45
C LYS A 28 -1.82 -2.62 7.94
N HIS A 29 -1.71 -1.55 8.71
CA HIS A 29 -2.84 -0.77 9.20
C HIS A 29 -3.68 -0.21 8.05
N CYS A 30 -3.04 0.46 7.09
CA CYS A 30 -3.71 0.99 5.90
C CYS A 30 -4.37 -0.11 5.06
N SER A 31 -3.71 -1.25 4.89
CA SER A 31 -4.28 -2.39 4.15
C SER A 31 -5.47 -3.04 4.87
N LYS A 32 -5.47 -3.06 6.20
CA LYS A 32 -6.55 -3.64 7.01
C LYS A 32 -7.76 -2.70 7.02
N ASN A 33 -7.54 -1.40 7.21
CA ASN A 33 -8.57 -0.36 7.33
C ASN A 33 -8.93 0.29 5.98
N TYR A 34 -9.12 -0.52 4.94
CA TYR A 34 -9.42 -0.03 3.60
C TYR A 34 -10.69 0.86 3.57
N PRO A 35 -10.64 2.10 3.05
CA PRO A 35 -11.72 3.08 3.22
C PRO A 35 -12.89 2.97 2.24
N PHE A 36 -12.76 2.25 1.12
CA PHE A 36 -13.79 2.24 0.06
C PHE A 36 -14.68 0.98 0.07
N GLY A 37 -14.72 0.26 1.20
CA GLY A 37 -15.59 -0.89 1.43
C GLY A 37 -15.12 -2.17 0.72
N MET A 38 -15.34 -2.26 -0.59
CA MET A 38 -15.08 -3.47 -1.37
C MET A 38 -13.65 -3.54 -1.91
N ARG A 39 -12.95 -4.65 -1.66
CA ARG A 39 -11.58 -4.88 -2.14
C ARG A 39 -11.52 -5.38 -3.59
N HIS A 40 -12.27 -4.75 -4.48
CA HIS A 40 -12.28 -5.05 -5.91
C HIS A 40 -12.59 -3.81 -6.76
N GLY A 41 -12.34 -3.89 -8.07
CA GLY A 41 -12.61 -2.81 -9.02
C GLY A 41 -11.56 -1.69 -9.01
N TYR A 42 -11.90 -0.57 -9.67
CA TYR A 42 -10.98 0.53 -9.93
C TYR A 42 -10.51 1.24 -8.66
N ALA A 43 -11.39 1.39 -7.66
CA ALA A 43 -11.04 2.00 -6.38
C ALA A 43 -9.97 1.20 -5.62
N TYR A 44 -10.08 -0.13 -5.63
CA TYR A 44 -9.09 -0.99 -4.97
C TYR A 44 -7.76 -1.02 -5.72
N LYS A 45 -7.77 -1.06 -7.06
CA LYS A 45 -6.55 -0.96 -7.87
C LYS A 45 -5.80 0.34 -7.62
N ALA A 46 -6.51 1.47 -7.66
CA ALA A 46 -5.92 2.79 -7.39
C ALA A 46 -5.36 2.90 -5.97
N PHE A 47 -6.03 2.27 -4.98
CA PHE A 47 -5.52 2.20 -3.62
C PHE A 47 -4.25 1.37 -3.51
N LEU A 48 -4.17 0.22 -4.18
CA LEU A 48 -2.95 -0.60 -4.20
C LEU A 48 -1.79 0.14 -4.86
N GLU A 49 -2.04 0.93 -5.91
CA GLU A 49 -1.04 1.79 -6.53
C GLU A 49 -0.58 2.89 -5.56
N ALA A 50 -1.51 3.61 -4.92
CA ALA A 50 -1.16 4.63 -3.92
C ALA A 50 -0.37 4.03 -2.73
N MET A 51 -0.74 2.84 -2.27
CA MET A 51 0.00 2.09 -1.25
C MET A 51 1.42 1.74 -1.71
N ARG A 52 1.58 1.35 -2.98
CA ARG A 52 2.90 1.03 -3.55
C ARG A 52 3.78 2.27 -3.64
N ASP A 53 3.22 3.42 -4.00
CA ASP A 53 3.97 4.67 -4.09
C ASP A 53 4.33 5.21 -2.70
N ALA A 54 3.40 5.13 -1.73
CA ALA A 54 3.61 5.63 -0.37
C ALA A 54 4.56 4.77 0.47
N PHE A 55 4.48 3.44 0.35
CA PHE A 55 5.25 2.50 1.18
C PHE A 55 6.37 1.78 0.40
N GLY A 56 6.51 2.07 -0.88
CA GLY A 56 7.43 1.37 -1.78
C GLY A 56 6.97 -0.04 -2.14
N ARG A 57 7.58 -0.57 -3.21
CA ARG A 57 7.46 -2.00 -3.53
C ARG A 57 8.24 -2.76 -2.45
N LYS A 58 7.62 -3.76 -1.81
CA LYS A 58 8.42 -4.77 -1.10
C LYS A 58 9.26 -5.40 -2.22
N ILE A 59 10.54 -5.08 -2.26
CA ILE A 59 11.50 -5.83 -3.05
C ILE A 59 11.36 -7.22 -2.47
N ALA A 60 10.68 -8.13 -3.18
CA ALA A 60 10.74 -9.52 -2.86
C ALA A 60 12.23 -9.81 -2.83
N LYS A 61 12.79 -10.09 -1.65
CA LYS A 61 14.17 -10.58 -1.55
C LYS A 61 14.16 -11.79 -2.47
N LYS A 62 14.72 -11.66 -3.69
CA LYS A 62 14.94 -12.79 -4.58
C LYS A 62 15.60 -13.82 -3.68
N SER A 63 14.90 -14.91 -3.40
CA SER A 63 15.47 -16.03 -2.68
C SER A 63 16.76 -16.35 -3.43
N LYS A 64 17.91 -16.35 -2.73
CA LYS A 64 19.23 -16.65 -3.31
C LYS A 64 19.32 -18.05 -3.95
N ASN A 65 18.23 -18.82 -3.95
CA ASN A 65 18.13 -20.19 -4.43
C ASN A 65 17.34 -20.37 -5.74
N GLN A 66 17.17 -19.33 -6.55
CA GLN A 66 16.64 -19.50 -7.90
C GLN A 66 17.83 -19.57 -8.88
N PRO A 67 18.29 -20.77 -9.30
CA PRO A 67 19.26 -20.85 -10.39
C PRO A 67 18.59 -20.28 -11.64
N ASP A 68 19.15 -19.17 -12.15
CA ASP A 68 18.86 -18.63 -13.47
C ASP A 68 19.26 -19.71 -14.50
N ILE A 69 18.28 -20.48 -14.96
CA ILE A 69 18.36 -21.23 -16.22
C ILE A 69 17.49 -20.42 -17.17
N PHE A 70 18.11 -19.56 -17.99
CA PHE A 70 17.78 -19.23 -19.38
C PHE A 70 18.79 -18.22 -19.93
#